data_AF-C5CTD8-F1
#
_entry.id   AF-C5CTD8-F1
#
_cell.length_a   1.000
_cell.length_b   1.000
_cell.length_c   1.000
_cell.angle_alpha   90.00
_cell.angle_beta   90.00
_cell.angle_gamma   90.00
#
_symmetry.space_group_name_H-M   'P 1'
#
loop_
_entity.id
_entity.type
_entity.pdbx_description
1 polymer ?
#
loop_
_entity_poly.entity_id
_entity_poly.type
_entity_poly.pdbx_seq_one_letter_code
_entity_poly.pdbx_strand_id
1 'polypeptide(L)'
;MKYLLWLLKAAIFFTLFAFALNNQHDATVYFFFGTHWRAPLVLVVLAAFAGGLVVGALGMLPGWWKHRAAAAQVPAARGDEAAAPAPSTPAPAAAPPSISATDLPTVRQHGL
;
A
#
# COMPACT_ATOMS: atom_id res chain seq x y z
N MET A 1 8.56 -15.64 -22.77
CA MET A 1 8.82 -14.47 -21.91
C MET A 1 10.22 -13.85 -22.09
N LYS A 2 11.34 -14.58 -21.95
CA LYS A 2 12.70 -13.99 -22.03
C LYS A 2 12.99 -13.20 -23.33
N TYR A 3 12.52 -13.67 -24.49
CA TYR A 3 12.66 -12.95 -25.76
C TYR A 3 11.92 -11.61 -25.81
N LEU A 4 10.74 -11.50 -25.17
CA LEU A 4 9.99 -10.24 -25.11
C LEU A 4 10.70 -9.20 -24.24
N LEU A 5 11.27 -9.62 -23.11
CA LEU A 5 12.12 -8.77 -22.27
C LEU A 5 13.40 -8.34 -22.99
N TRP A 6 13.99 -9.21 -23.81
CA TRP A 6 15.16 -8.88 -24.63
C TRP A 6 14.82 -7.89 -25.75
N LEU A 7 13.71 -8.10 -26.46
CA LEU A 7 13.21 -7.18 -27.49
C LEU A 7 12.81 -5.83 -26.90
N LEU A 8 12.20 -5.79 -25.70
CA LEU A 8 11.89 -4.56 -24.99
C LEU A 8 13.17 -3.79 -24.63
N LYS A 9 14.21 -4.46 -24.14
CA LYS A 9 15.52 -3.83 -23.89
C LYS A 9 16.15 -3.28 -25.19
N ALA A 10 16.05 -4.02 -26.29
CA ALA A 10 16.52 -3.57 -27.60
C ALA A 10 15.72 -2.37 -28.13
N ALA A 11 14.39 -2.36 -27.96
CA ALA A 11 13.52 -1.25 -28.35
C ALA A 11 13.79 0.01 -27.52
N ILE A 12 13.98 -0.13 -26.19
CA ILE A 12 14.36 0.98 -25.31
C ILE A 12 15.73 1.53 -25.71
N PHE A 13 16.72 0.66 -25.94
CA PHE A 13 18.05 1.07 -26.40
C PHE A 13 17.99 1.79 -27.75
N PHE A 14 17.29 1.21 -28.74
CA PHE A 14 17.13 1.81 -30.06
C PHE A 14 16.42 3.16 -30.00
N THR A 15 15.38 3.28 -29.16
CA THR A 15 14.68 4.56 -28.96
C THR A 15 15.58 5.61 -28.33
N LEU A 16 16.33 5.27 -27.28
CA LEU A 16 17.30 6.17 -26.64
C LEU A 16 18.44 6.55 -27.59
N PHE A 17 18.91 5.61 -28.42
CA PHE A 17 19.99 5.84 -29.39
C PHE A 17 19.53 6.68 -30.58
N ALA A 18 18.36 6.40 -31.15
CA ALA A 18 17.75 7.22 -32.20
C ALA A 18 17.41 8.63 -31.67
N PHE A 19 16.93 8.74 -30.43
CA PHE A 19 16.75 10.02 -29.75
C PHE A 19 18.08 10.75 -29.58
N ALA A 20 19.16 10.06 -29.19
CA ALA A 20 20.50 10.65 -29.08
C ALA A 20 21.04 11.16 -30.43
N LEU A 21 20.86 10.39 -31.52
CA LEU A 21 21.24 10.79 -32.88
C LEU A 21 20.42 11.98 -33.38
N ASN A 22 19.10 12.00 -33.13
CA ASN A 22 18.24 13.11 -33.55
C ASN A 22 18.43 14.38 -32.68
N ASN A 23 19.02 14.25 -31.49
CA ASN A 23 19.23 15.35 -30.54
C ASN A 23 20.72 15.59 -30.24
N GLN A 24 21.56 15.50 -31.27
CA GLN A 24 22.99 15.84 -31.22
C GLN A 24 23.27 17.35 -31.16
N HIS A 25 22.23 18.19 -31.24
CA HIS A 25 22.38 19.65 -31.15
C HIS A 25 22.92 20.09 -29.78
N ASP A 26 23.85 21.04 -29.77
CA ASP A 26 24.33 21.66 -28.53
C ASP A 26 23.26 22.56 -27.91
N ALA A 27 22.80 22.19 -26.72
CA ALA A 27 21.96 23.02 -25.87
C ALA A 27 22.84 23.95 -25.02
N THR A 28 22.46 25.22 -24.90
CA THR A 28 23.12 26.17 -23.99
C THR A 28 22.26 26.34 -22.73
N VAL A 29 22.76 25.85 -21.59
CA VAL A 29 22.15 26.07 -20.28
C VAL A 29 22.71 27.37 -19.71
N TYR A 30 21.85 28.38 -19.56
CA TYR A 30 22.22 29.65 -18.94
C TYR A 30 22.05 29.55 -17.44
N PHE A 31 23.14 29.73 -16.71
CA PHE A 31 23.18 29.83 -15.27
C PHE A 31 23.29 31.30 -14.84
N PHE A 32 23.34 31.52 -13.53
CA PHE A 32 23.48 32.85 -12.95
C PHE A 32 24.86 33.48 -13.29
N PHE A 33 24.98 34.80 -13.13
CA PHE A 33 26.22 35.57 -13.38
C PHE A 33 26.77 35.48 -14.82
N GLY A 34 25.92 35.21 -15.82
CA GLY A 34 26.32 35.12 -17.23
C GLY A 34 27.10 33.85 -17.61
N THR A 35 27.30 32.95 -16.63
CA THR A 35 27.87 31.63 -16.91
C THR A 35 26.89 30.81 -17.75
N HIS A 36 27.38 30.23 -18.84
CA HIS A 36 26.56 29.41 -19.71
C HIS A 36 27.36 28.17 -20.11
N TRP A 37 26.73 27.01 -20.05
CA TRP A 37 27.36 25.73 -20.39
C TRP A 37 26.71 25.16 -21.64
N ARG A 38 27.54 24.79 -22.63
CA ARG A 38 27.10 24.03 -23.81
C ARG A 38 27.31 22.54 -23.57
N ALA A 39 26.26 21.76 -23.80
CA ALA A 39 26.29 20.31 -23.78
C ALA A 39 25.26 19.76 -24.78
N PRO A 40 25.46 18.55 -25.34
CA PRO A 40 24.48 17.91 -26.22
C PRO A 40 23.10 17.79 -25.55
N LEU A 41 22.04 18.19 -26.26
CA LEU A 41 20.67 18.28 -25.74
C LEU A 41 20.21 16.97 -25.10
N VAL A 42 20.53 15.83 -25.72
CA VAL A 42 20.23 14.50 -25.16
C VAL A 42 20.75 14.29 -23.73
N LEU A 43 21.95 14.77 -23.41
CA LEU A 43 22.53 14.60 -22.07
C LEU A 43 21.81 15.48 -21.04
N VAL A 44 21.44 16.71 -21.44
CA VAL A 44 20.69 17.64 -20.58
C VAL A 44 19.32 17.05 -20.21
N VAL A 45 18.58 16.54 -21.21
CA VAL A 45 17.26 15.92 -20.99
C VAL A 45 17.38 14.65 -20.15
N LEU A 46 18.35 13.78 -20.44
CA LEU A 46 18.56 12.53 -19.70
C LEU A 46 18.92 12.79 -18.23
N ALA A 47 19.80 13.75 -17.96
CA ALA A 47 20.20 14.13 -16.60
C ALA A 47 19.03 14.74 -15.81
N ALA A 48 18.27 15.65 -16.43
CA ALA A 48 17.08 16.25 -15.80
C ALA A 48 16.01 15.20 -15.48
N PHE A 49 15.74 14.27 -16.40
CA PHE A 49 14.79 13.18 -16.19
C PHE A 49 15.25 12.22 -15.08
N ALA A 50 16.51 11.79 -15.10
CA ALA A 50 17.07 10.90 -14.08
C ALA A 50 17.04 11.55 -12.69
N GLY A 51 17.41 12.84 -12.59
CA GLY A 51 17.30 13.62 -11.35
C GLY A 51 15.85 13.72 -10.85
N GLY A 52 14.91 14.03 -11.75
CA GLY A 52 13.47 14.05 -11.43
C GLY A 52 12.94 12.71 -10.95
N LEU A 53 13.40 11.59 -11.52
CA LEU A 53 13.03 10.25 -11.09
C LEU A 53 13.54 9.93 -9.68
N VAL A 54 14.79 10.31 -9.37
CA VAL A 54 15.38 10.14 -8.02
C VAL A 54 14.63 10.99 -7.00
N VAL A 55 14.37 12.26 -7.30
CA VAL A 55 13.60 13.17 -6.42
C VAL A 55 12.17 12.66 -6.21
N GLY A 56 11.51 12.18 -7.27
CA GLY A 56 10.18 11.58 -7.17
C GLY A 56 10.17 10.33 -6.28
N ALA A 57 11.12 9.41 -6.47
CA ALA A 57 11.24 8.20 -5.65
C ALA A 57 11.49 8.54 -4.17
N LEU A 58 12.38 9.51 -3.88
CA LEU A 58 12.64 9.99 -2.53
C LEU A 58 11.41 10.66 -1.90
N GLY A 59 10.64 11.43 -2.69
CA GLY A 59 9.38 12.04 -2.24
C GLY A 59 8.27 11.03 -1.92
N MET A 60 8.26 9.86 -2.59
CA MET A 60 7.30 8.78 -2.34
C MET A 60 7.67 7.89 -1.14
N LEU A 61 8.96 7.80 -0.78
CA LEU A 61 9.46 6.99 0.32
C LEU A 61 8.81 7.24 1.71
N PRO A 62 8.68 8.49 2.22
CA PRO A 62 8.22 8.74 3.59
C PRO A 62 6.77 8.30 3.86
N GLY A 63 5.89 8.39 2.85
CA GLY A 63 4.52 7.87 2.95
C GLY A 63 4.49 6.34 2.97
N TRP A 64 5.26 5.71 2.09
CA TRP A 64 5.24 4.25 1.91
C TRP A 64 5.73 3.49 3.16
N TRP A 65 6.69 4.05 3.90
CA TRP A 65 7.16 3.47 5.16
C TRP A 65 6.09 3.49 6.25
N LYS A 66 5.32 4.59 6.40
CA LYS A 66 4.21 4.67 7.36
C LYS A 66 3.11 3.64 7.07
N HIS A 67 2.75 3.46 5.80
CA HIS A 67 1.74 2.46 5.42
C HIS A 67 2.25 1.01 5.61
N ARG A 68 3.51 0.72 5.30
CA ARG A 68 4.09 -0.63 5.57
C ARG A 68 4.22 -0.94 7.06
N ALA A 69 4.57 0.03 7.89
CA ALA A 69 4.63 -0.14 9.34
C ALA A 69 3.26 -0.39 9.98
N ALA A 70 2.18 0.19 9.42
CA ALA A 70 0.81 -0.11 9.85
C ALA A 70 0.34 -1.51 9.40
N ALA A 71 0.67 -1.92 8.17
CA ALA A 71 0.33 -3.24 7.65
C ALA A 71 1.05 -4.39 8.41
N ALA A 72 2.25 -4.14 8.95
CA ALA A 72 2.99 -5.09 9.77
C ALA A 72 2.48 -5.19 11.23
N GLN A 73 1.58 -4.30 11.66
CA GLN A 73 1.06 -4.23 13.02
C GLN A 73 -0.38 -4.74 13.16
N VAL A 74 -0.95 -5.38 12.13
CA VAL A 74 -2.21 -6.15 12.29
C VAL A 74 -1.86 -7.44 13.04
N PRO A 75 -2.22 -7.60 14.32
CA PRO A 75 -1.91 -8.82 15.04
C PRO A 75 -2.83 -9.92 14.50
N ALA A 76 -2.27 -11.10 14.25
CA ALA A 76 -3.05 -12.27 13.90
C ALA A 76 -3.80 -12.80 15.14
N ALA A 77 -4.81 -12.06 15.59
CA ALA A 77 -5.73 -12.48 16.64
C ALA A 77 -6.68 -13.54 16.10
N ARG A 78 -6.17 -14.76 15.89
CA ARG A 78 -6.98 -15.92 15.52
C ARG A 78 -6.44 -17.25 16.06
N GLY A 79 -6.62 -17.43 17.37
CA GLY A 79 -7.10 -18.70 17.92
C GLY A 79 -6.12 -19.86 18.01
N ASP A 80 -5.08 -19.72 18.84
CA ASP A 80 -4.69 -20.85 19.70
C ASP A 80 -5.68 -20.91 20.88
N GLU A 81 -6.86 -21.50 20.65
CA GLU A 81 -7.85 -21.80 21.69
C GLU A 81 -8.24 -23.28 21.60
N ALA A 82 -8.03 -24.00 22.72
CA ALA A 82 -8.53 -25.34 23.02
C ALA A 82 -8.17 -26.51 22.08
N ALA A 83 -7.05 -27.17 22.38
CA ALA A 83 -6.97 -28.62 22.25
C ALA A 83 -7.97 -29.30 23.23
N ALA A 84 -8.66 -30.34 22.79
CA ALA A 84 -9.69 -31.07 23.55
C ALA A 84 -9.06 -32.01 24.63
N PRO A 85 -9.84 -32.54 25.61
CA PRO A 85 -10.75 -33.66 25.30
C PRO A 85 -12.08 -33.71 26.10
N ALA A 86 -13.04 -34.48 25.56
CA ALA A 86 -14.20 -35.05 26.29
C ALA A 86 -13.82 -36.44 26.87
N PRO A 87 -14.70 -37.21 27.58
CA PRO A 87 -16.09 -36.97 27.99
C PRO A 87 -16.44 -37.34 29.46
N SER A 88 -17.63 -36.95 29.95
CA SER A 88 -18.45 -37.79 30.86
C SER A 88 -19.90 -37.27 31.02
N THR A 89 -20.85 -38.20 30.95
CA THR A 89 -22.30 -38.08 31.22
C THR A 89 -22.58 -39.17 32.28
N PRO A 90 -23.43 -39.01 33.34
CA PRO A 90 -24.82 -38.57 33.21
C PRO A 90 -25.43 -37.72 34.36
N ALA A 91 -26.71 -37.39 34.17
CA ALA A 91 -27.66 -36.72 35.09
C ALA A 91 -28.06 -37.61 36.30
N PRO A 92 -29.11 -37.32 37.12
CA PRO A 92 -29.93 -36.09 37.30
C PRO A 92 -30.13 -35.65 38.78
N ALA A 93 -30.70 -34.47 39.06
CA ALA A 93 -31.63 -34.22 40.20
C ALA A 93 -32.08 -32.75 40.37
N ALA A 94 -33.29 -32.60 40.94
CA ALA A 94 -33.82 -31.46 41.72
C ALA A 94 -34.07 -30.09 41.03
N ALA A 95 -35.36 -29.72 40.97
CA ALA A 95 -35.87 -28.37 40.69
C ALA A 95 -36.42 -27.71 42.00
N PRO A 96 -37.35 -26.71 41.99
CA PRO A 96 -37.22 -25.40 42.66
C PRO A 96 -38.15 -25.29 43.92
N PRO A 97 -38.52 -24.11 44.53
CA PRO A 97 -38.28 -22.70 44.14
C PRO A 97 -38.01 -21.66 45.28
N SER A 98 -37.78 -20.39 44.90
CA SER A 98 -37.96 -19.16 45.71
C SER A 98 -37.90 -17.93 44.78
N ILE A 99 -38.93 -17.57 44.02
CA ILE A 99 -40.13 -16.80 44.40
C ILE A 99 -39.87 -15.60 45.34
N SER A 100 -39.85 -14.41 44.75
CA SER A 100 -40.46 -13.16 45.25
C SER A 100 -40.61 -12.26 44.01
N ALA A 101 -41.83 -11.88 43.60
CA ALA A 101 -42.56 -10.73 44.15
C ALA A 101 -41.67 -9.47 44.12
N THR A 102 -42.01 -8.43 43.36
CA THR A 102 -43.31 -7.75 43.43
C THR A 102 -43.90 -7.38 42.07
N ASP A 103 -45.18 -7.70 41.93
CA ASP A 103 -46.10 -7.27 40.88
C ASP A 103 -46.66 -5.87 41.24
N LEU A 104 -46.64 -4.91 40.31
CA LEU A 104 -47.39 -3.65 40.38
C LEU A 104 -47.64 -3.13 38.94
N PRO A 105 -48.80 -2.54 38.65
CA PRO A 105 -49.74 -3.31 37.85
C PRO A 105 -50.45 -2.48 36.76
N THR A 106 -51.37 -3.11 36.03
CA THR A 106 -52.63 -2.50 35.52
C THR A 106 -52.56 -1.30 34.55
N VAL A 107 -53.30 -1.21 33.45
CA VAL A 107 -54.04 -2.15 32.58
C VAL A 107 -54.59 -1.28 31.41
N ARG A 108 -54.91 -1.87 30.24
CA ARG A 108 -55.74 -1.23 29.15
C ARG A 108 -55.13 0.01 28.43
N GLN A 109 -55.54 0.37 27.20
CA GLN A 109 -56.52 -0.19 26.25
C GLN A 109 -56.13 0.10 24.77
N HIS A 110 -56.56 -0.78 23.87
CA HIS A 110 -56.92 -0.57 22.44
C HIS A 110 -55.88 0.00 21.45
N GLY A 111 -55.44 -0.88 20.55
CA GLY A 111 -55.29 -0.56 19.13
C GLY A 111 -56.46 -1.19 18.35
N LEU A 112 -56.98 -0.47 17.36
CA LEU A 112 -57.87 -0.98 16.31
C LEU A 112 -57.04 -1.49 15.12
#